data_AF-A0A7Y5VCU0-F1
#
_entry.id   AF-A0A7Y5VCU0-F1
#
_cell.length_a   1.000
_cell.length_b   1.000
_cell.length_c   1.000
_cell.angle_alpha   90.00
_cell.angle_beta   90.00
_cell.angle_gamma   90.00
#
_symmetry.space_group_name_H-M   'P 1'
#
loop_
_entity.id
_entity.type
_entity.pdbx_description
1 polymer ?
#
loop_
_entity_poly.entity_id
_entity_poly.type
_entity_poly.pdbx_seq_one_letter_code
_entity_poly.pdbx_strand_id
1 'polypeptide(L)'
;MAKTKRNNSVHDQQVFIQVVLIASLVLGVALTIVTAILTKALTPGSNFEKALLTGGNLFVFWLIVTSAVRTIERLRRGLPWRALIFTGILVSVLGILCQQLIFWIARQYEAIWATTPGLRVLKFYAMAGLVVSLVALIHLRVRSRAEARIYEALVIAITAGLFFYFMK
;
A
#
# COMPACT_ATOMS: atom_id res chain seq x y z
N MET A 1 5.34 2.42 40.10
CA MET A 1 5.51 3.00 38.73
C MET A 1 5.38 1.99 37.56
N ALA A 2 5.11 0.69 37.78
CA ALA A 2 4.97 -0.28 36.69
C ALA A 2 3.62 -0.27 35.94
N LYS A 3 2.53 0.19 36.57
CA LYS A 3 1.18 0.24 35.96
C LYS A 3 1.06 1.26 34.81
N THR A 4 1.74 2.40 34.92
CA THR A 4 1.62 3.50 33.94
C THR A 4 2.31 3.19 32.60
N LYS A 5 3.46 2.49 32.60
CA LYS A 5 4.13 2.04 31.36
C LYS A 5 3.31 1.00 30.59
N ARG A 6 2.63 0.08 31.31
CA ARG A 6 1.83 -0.99 30.72
C ARG A 6 0.57 -0.44 30.05
N ASN A 7 -0.05 0.59 30.63
CA ASN A 7 -1.24 1.23 30.08
C ASN A 7 -0.96 1.94 28.75
N ASN A 8 0.18 2.62 28.64
CA ASN A 8 0.62 3.23 27.38
C ASN A 8 0.85 2.14 26.32
N SER A 9 1.57 1.06 26.62
CA SER A 9 1.85 0.01 25.63
C SER A 9 0.60 -0.65 25.01
N VAL A 10 -0.49 -0.79 25.78
CA VAL A 10 -1.76 -1.36 25.28
C VAL A 10 -2.47 -0.36 24.37
N HIS A 11 -2.57 0.90 24.78
CA HIS A 11 -3.14 1.97 23.95
C HIS A 11 -2.38 2.12 22.62
N ASP A 12 -1.06 2.03 22.70
CA ASP A 12 -0.17 2.16 21.56
C ASP A 12 -0.28 0.99 20.56
N GLN A 13 -0.46 -0.22 21.06
CA GLN A 13 -0.73 -1.40 20.24
C GLN A 13 -2.11 -1.28 19.59
N GLN A 14 -3.10 -0.75 20.31
CA GLN A 14 -4.45 -0.54 19.79
C GLN A 14 -4.47 0.49 18.65
N VAL A 15 -3.77 1.61 18.80
CA VAL A 15 -3.63 2.63 17.73
C VAL A 15 -2.93 2.04 16.50
N PHE A 16 -1.84 1.28 16.69
CA PHE A 16 -1.15 0.62 15.58
C PHE A 16 -2.09 -0.31 14.80
N ILE A 17 -2.83 -1.17 15.50
CA ILE A 17 -3.77 -2.11 14.89
C ILE A 17 -4.89 -1.35 14.15
N GLN A 18 -5.45 -0.30 14.76
CA GLN A 18 -6.50 0.50 14.13
C GLN A 18 -6.03 1.16 12.84
N VAL A 19 -4.86 1.79 12.84
CA VAL A 19 -4.33 2.44 11.64
C VAL A 19 -4.04 1.41 10.55
N VAL A 20 -3.44 0.27 10.90
CA VAL A 20 -3.18 -0.80 9.94
C VAL A 20 -4.49 -1.32 9.34
N LEU A 21 -5.49 -1.65 10.16
CA LEU A 21 -6.77 -2.19 9.68
C LEU A 21 -7.52 -1.19 8.79
N ILE A 22 -7.66 0.07 9.24
CA ILE A 22 -8.36 1.11 8.48
C ILE A 22 -7.64 1.36 7.16
N ALA A 23 -6.30 1.54 7.18
CA ALA A 23 -5.54 1.76 5.95
C ALA A 23 -5.62 0.57 4.99
N SER A 24 -5.63 -0.66 5.51
CA SER A 24 -5.79 -1.88 4.70
C SER A 24 -7.15 -1.93 4.02
N LEU A 25 -8.22 -1.64 4.77
CA LEU A 25 -9.58 -1.59 4.23
C LEU A 25 -9.69 -0.53 3.13
N VAL A 26 -9.18 0.68 3.42
CA VAL A 26 -9.16 1.79 2.46
C VAL A 26 -8.36 1.41 1.21
N LEU A 27 -7.21 0.75 1.37
CA LEU A 27 -6.41 0.25 0.25
C LEU A 27 -7.19 -0.76 -0.61
N GLY A 28 -7.80 -1.77 0.02
CA GLY A 28 -8.56 -2.80 -0.71
C GLY A 28 -9.74 -2.21 -1.48
N VAL A 29 -10.49 -1.30 -0.86
CA VAL A 29 -11.62 -0.61 -1.49
C VAL A 29 -11.14 0.28 -2.65
N ALA A 30 -10.10 1.09 -2.43
CA ALA A 30 -9.59 2.00 -3.46
C ALA A 30 -9.03 1.24 -4.68
N LEU A 31 -8.28 0.15 -4.46
CA LEU A 31 -7.79 -0.71 -5.55
C LEU A 31 -8.95 -1.34 -6.33
N THR A 32 -10.02 -1.75 -5.65
CA THR A 32 -11.23 -2.29 -6.28
C THR A 32 -11.89 -1.23 -7.16
N ILE A 33 -12.10 -0.02 -6.64
CA ILE A 33 -12.74 1.09 -7.38
C ILE A 33 -11.92 1.45 -8.61
N VAL A 34 -10.61 1.60 -8.46
CA VAL A 34 -9.70 1.95 -9.57
C VAL A 34 -9.74 0.88 -10.64
N THR A 35 -9.67 -0.39 -10.25
CA THR A 35 -9.77 -1.52 -11.18
C THR A 35 -11.12 -1.46 -11.91
N ALA A 36 -12.24 -1.40 -11.18
CA ALA A 36 -13.58 -1.40 -11.79
C ALA A 36 -13.81 -0.22 -12.75
N ILE A 37 -13.37 0.99 -12.39
CA ILE A 37 -13.50 2.18 -13.25
C ILE A 37 -12.65 2.04 -14.51
N LEU A 38 -11.37 1.67 -14.36
CA LEU A 38 -10.46 1.59 -15.49
C LEU A 38 -10.82 0.45 -16.45
N THR A 39 -11.25 -0.72 -15.94
CA THR A 39 -11.71 -1.82 -16.80
C THR A 39 -13.01 -1.48 -17.53
N LYS A 40 -13.87 -0.60 -16.98
CA LYS A 40 -15.09 -0.14 -17.65
C LYS A 40 -14.83 0.96 -18.68
N ALA A 41 -13.84 1.83 -18.43
CA ALA A 41 -13.53 2.97 -19.28
C ALA A 41 -12.62 2.64 -20.47
N LEU A 42 -11.89 1.52 -20.41
CA LEU A 42 -10.85 1.17 -21.39
C LEU A 42 -11.27 -0.03 -22.24
N THR A 43 -10.71 -0.10 -23.46
CA THR A 43 -10.98 -1.19 -24.40
C THR A 43 -10.31 -2.49 -23.92
N PRO A 44 -11.06 -3.59 -23.75
CA PRO A 44 -10.53 -4.86 -23.23
C PRO A 44 -9.40 -5.42 -24.09
N GLY A 45 -8.29 -5.80 -23.46
CA GLY A 45 -7.23 -6.60 -24.06
C GLY A 45 -6.05 -5.79 -24.64
N SER A 46 -6.10 -4.46 -24.61
CA SER A 46 -4.99 -3.63 -25.08
C SER A 46 -3.82 -3.60 -24.08
N ASN A 47 -2.58 -3.54 -24.57
CA ASN A 47 -1.40 -3.37 -23.71
C ASN A 47 -1.45 -2.05 -22.93
N PHE A 48 -2.09 -1.04 -23.50
CA PHE A 48 -2.33 0.25 -22.87
C PHE A 48 -3.25 0.12 -21.66
N GLU A 49 -4.36 -0.63 -21.76
CA GLU A 49 -5.26 -0.90 -20.64
C GLU A 49 -4.51 -1.54 -19.46
N LYS A 50 -3.73 -2.60 -19.73
CA LYS A 50 -2.95 -3.30 -18.69
C LYS A 50 -1.95 -2.36 -17.99
N ALA A 51 -1.27 -1.52 -18.75
CA ALA A 51 -0.33 -0.53 -18.21
C ALA A 51 -1.05 0.50 -17.34
N LEU A 52 -2.21 0.99 -17.78
CA LEU A 52 -2.97 2.02 -17.07
C LEU A 52 -3.65 1.49 -15.81
N LEU A 53 -4.22 0.28 -15.86
CA LEU A 53 -4.74 -0.44 -14.69
C LEU A 53 -3.65 -0.62 -13.64
N THR A 54 -2.47 -1.06 -14.06
CA THR A 54 -1.40 -1.33 -13.11
C THR A 54 -0.79 -0.04 -12.55
N GLY A 55 -0.60 0.98 -13.40
CA GLY A 55 -0.15 2.30 -12.98
C GLY A 55 -1.12 2.95 -11.99
N GLY A 56 -2.43 2.88 -12.26
CA GLY A 56 -3.47 3.36 -11.36
C GLY A 56 -3.45 2.64 -10.01
N ASN A 57 -3.35 1.31 -10.03
CA ASN A 57 -3.26 0.52 -8.79
C ASN A 57 -1.99 0.83 -8.00
N LEU A 58 -0.83 0.95 -8.66
CA LEU A 58 0.44 1.35 -8.02
C LEU A 58 0.37 2.75 -7.41
N PHE A 59 -0.27 3.69 -8.10
CA PHE A 59 -0.44 5.05 -7.61
C PHE A 59 -1.30 5.10 -6.34
N VAL A 60 -2.44 4.41 -6.33
CA VAL A 60 -3.32 4.30 -5.16
C VAL A 60 -2.61 3.59 -4.01
N PHE A 61 -1.91 2.52 -4.32
CA PHE A 61 -1.10 1.78 -3.38
C PHE A 61 -0.05 2.67 -2.71
N TRP A 62 0.70 3.44 -3.51
CA TRP A 62 1.68 4.41 -3.03
C TRP A 62 1.07 5.41 -2.06
N LEU A 63 -0.04 6.05 -2.45
CA LEU A 63 -0.69 7.10 -1.66
C LEU A 63 -1.14 6.57 -0.30
N ILE A 64 -1.78 5.41 -0.27
CA ILE A 64 -2.39 4.87 0.95
C ILE A 64 -1.32 4.32 1.89
N VAL A 65 -0.34 3.56 1.39
CA VAL A 65 0.73 3.00 2.21
C VAL A 65 1.60 4.12 2.80
N THR A 66 1.98 5.12 1.99
CA THR A 66 2.75 6.28 2.49
C THR A 66 1.98 7.06 3.54
N SER A 67 0.67 7.28 3.31
CA SER A 67 -0.19 7.97 4.27
C SER A 67 -0.34 7.19 5.58
N ALA A 68 -0.47 5.87 5.52
CA ALA A 68 -0.54 5.00 6.70
C ALA A 68 0.75 5.09 7.54
N VAL A 69 1.92 4.96 6.90
CA VAL A 69 3.22 5.04 7.57
C VAL A 69 3.42 6.42 8.22
N ARG A 70 3.12 7.51 7.49
CA ARG A 70 3.20 8.87 8.03
C ARG A 70 2.21 9.11 9.17
N THR A 71 1.02 8.52 9.10
CA THR A 71 0.00 8.65 10.17
C THR A 71 0.46 7.96 11.44
N ILE A 72 1.00 6.74 11.35
CA ILE A 72 1.55 6.01 12.51
C ILE A 72 2.69 6.79 13.16
N GLU A 73 3.60 7.33 12.35
CA GLU A 73 4.71 8.12 12.87
C GLU A 73 4.25 9.43 13.54
N ARG A 74 3.26 10.12 12.94
CA ARG A 74 2.68 11.34 13.54
C ARG A 74 1.97 11.06 14.85
N LEU A 75 1.19 9.99 14.91
CA LEU A 75 0.48 9.57 16.12
C LEU A 75 1.45 9.09 17.20
N ARG A 76 2.62 8.59 16.80
CA ARG A 76 3.59 8.03 17.74
C ARG A 76 5.04 8.31 17.36
N ARG A 77 5.49 9.52 17.75
CA ARG A 77 6.88 9.95 17.59
C ARG A 77 7.81 9.01 18.38
N GLY A 78 8.86 8.51 17.73
CA GLY A 78 9.88 7.66 18.36
C GLY A 78 9.65 6.14 18.23
N LEU A 79 8.70 5.70 17.39
CA LEU A 79 8.63 4.29 17.02
C LEU A 79 9.94 3.84 16.33
N PRO A 80 10.42 2.60 16.59
CA PRO A 80 11.57 2.07 15.89
C PRO A 80 11.25 1.96 14.39
N TRP A 81 12.22 2.30 13.54
CA TRP A 81 12.07 2.28 12.07
C TRP A 81 11.51 0.95 11.53
N ARG A 82 11.83 -0.17 12.20
CA ARG A 82 11.31 -1.50 11.87
C ARG A 82 9.78 -1.54 11.95
N ALA A 83 9.17 -0.90 12.94
CA ALA A 83 7.72 -0.86 13.10
C ALA A 83 7.04 -0.15 11.93
N LEU A 84 7.62 0.92 11.40
CA LEU A 84 7.11 1.65 10.23
C LEU A 84 7.21 0.83 8.93
N ILE A 85 8.25 0.00 8.80
CA ILE A 85 8.34 -0.96 7.70
C ILE A 85 7.26 -2.02 7.83
N PHE A 86 7.11 -2.60 9.03
CA PHE A 86 6.07 -3.58 9.29
C PHE A 86 4.68 -3.02 9.01
N THR A 87 4.42 -1.74 9.32
CA THR A 87 3.16 -1.07 8.96
C THR A 87 2.88 -1.12 7.47
N GLY A 88 3.80 -0.68 6.62
CA GLY A 88 3.52 -0.66 5.19
C GLY A 88 3.41 -2.06 4.60
N ILE A 89 4.22 -3.02 5.07
CA ILE A 89 4.07 -4.43 4.67
C ILE A 89 2.69 -4.97 5.08
N LEU A 90 2.28 -4.78 6.34
CA LEU A 90 0.99 -5.26 6.85
C LEU A 90 -0.18 -4.62 6.10
N VAL A 91 -0.15 -3.29 5.92
CA VAL A 91 -1.19 -2.56 5.18
C VAL A 91 -1.31 -3.07 3.76
N SER A 92 -0.18 -3.33 3.11
CA SER A 92 -0.13 -3.85 1.75
C SER A 92 -0.73 -5.24 1.65
N VAL A 93 -0.27 -6.17 2.50
CA VAL A 93 -0.75 -7.56 2.49
C VAL A 93 -2.24 -7.62 2.81
N LEU A 94 -2.67 -6.97 3.89
CA LEU A 94 -4.07 -6.97 4.31
C LEU A 94 -4.96 -6.23 3.29
N GLY A 95 -4.47 -5.16 2.67
CA GLY A 95 -5.23 -4.44 1.65
C GLY A 95 -5.47 -5.28 0.39
N ILE A 96 -4.47 -6.04 -0.06
CA ILE A 96 -4.66 -6.97 -1.20
C ILE A 96 -5.61 -8.10 -0.81
N LEU A 97 -5.51 -8.64 0.41
CA LEU A 97 -6.45 -9.66 0.89
C LEU A 97 -7.88 -9.11 0.94
N CYS A 98 -8.05 -7.87 1.37
CA CYS A 98 -9.33 -7.18 1.35
C CYS A 98 -9.87 -7.01 -0.08
N GLN A 99 -9.02 -6.60 -1.03
CA GLN A 99 -9.38 -6.55 -2.45
C GLN A 99 -9.79 -7.93 -3.00
N GLN A 100 -9.06 -9.00 -2.65
CA GLN A 100 -9.41 -10.36 -3.05
C GLN A 100 -10.75 -10.80 -2.48
N LEU A 101 -11.03 -10.47 -1.22
CA LEU A 101 -12.33 -10.73 -0.60
C LEU A 101 -13.45 -9.99 -1.35
N ILE A 102 -13.25 -8.72 -1.70
CA ILE A 102 -14.22 -7.93 -2.46
C ILE A 102 -14.46 -8.56 -3.85
N PHE A 103 -13.40 -8.96 -4.56
CA PHE A 103 -13.55 -9.63 -5.86
C PHE A 103 -14.20 -11.01 -5.74
N TRP A 104 -13.93 -11.76 -4.67
CA TRP A 104 -14.60 -13.02 -4.41
C TRP A 104 -16.10 -12.82 -4.20
N ILE A 105 -16.50 -11.80 -3.43
CA ILE A 105 -17.91 -11.43 -3.25
C ILE A 105 -18.51 -10.98 -4.58
N ALA A 106 -17.85 -10.08 -5.32
CA ALA A 106 -18.35 -9.56 -6.59
C ALA A 106 -18.54 -10.65 -7.65
N ARG A 107 -17.71 -11.70 -7.64
CA ARG A 107 -17.83 -12.85 -8.54
C ARG A 107 -19.09 -13.66 -8.28
N GLN A 108 -19.61 -13.68 -7.05
CA GLN A 108 -20.91 -14.30 -6.74
C GLN A 108 -22.09 -13.58 -7.43
N TYR A 109 -21.88 -12.34 -7.87
CA TYR A 109 -22.85 -11.52 -8.59
C TYR A 109 -22.54 -11.40 -10.10
N GLU A 110 -21.79 -12.35 -10.67
CA GLU A 110 -21.42 -12.41 -12.11
C GLU A 110 -20.69 -11.16 -12.66
N ALA A 111 -19.97 -10.43 -11.81
CA ALA A 111 -19.19 -9.28 -12.22
C ALA A 111 -17.99 -9.67 -13.11
N ILE A 112 -18.04 -9.32 -14.40
CA ILE A 112 -17.01 -9.62 -15.42
C ILE A 112 -15.63 -9.02 -15.07
N TRP A 113 -15.59 -7.95 -14.27
CA TRP A 113 -14.37 -7.26 -13.83
C TRP A 113 -13.66 -7.94 -12.64
N ALA A 114 -14.28 -8.95 -12.02
CA ALA A 114 -13.74 -9.63 -10.84
C ALA A 114 -12.72 -10.73 -11.23
N THR A 115 -11.56 -10.32 -11.77
CA THR A 115 -10.44 -11.24 -11.97
C THR A 115 -9.67 -11.43 -10.66
N THR A 116 -9.54 -12.68 -10.23
CA THR A 116 -8.86 -13.00 -8.96
C THR A 116 -7.35 -12.93 -9.17
N PRO A 117 -6.62 -12.00 -8.51
CA PRO A 117 -5.18 -11.89 -8.70
C PRO A 117 -4.46 -13.10 -8.08
N GLY A 118 -3.61 -13.77 -8.87
CA GLY A 118 -2.84 -14.93 -8.42
C GLY A 118 -1.72 -14.59 -7.42
N LEU A 119 -1.11 -15.62 -6.84
CA LEU A 119 -0.07 -15.51 -5.79
C LEU A 119 1.13 -14.61 -6.19
N ARG A 120 1.42 -14.50 -7.48
CA ARG A 120 2.48 -13.63 -8.04
C ARG A 120 2.20 -12.14 -7.78
N VAL A 121 0.94 -11.74 -7.92
CA VAL A 121 0.48 -10.36 -7.71
C VAL A 121 0.58 -9.98 -6.23
N LEU A 122 0.23 -10.91 -5.33
CA LEU A 122 0.38 -10.72 -3.88
C LEU A 122 1.85 -10.46 -3.49
N LYS A 123 2.78 -11.28 -4.00
CA LYS A 123 4.23 -11.09 -3.76
C LYS A 123 4.73 -9.75 -4.31
N PHE A 124 4.25 -9.34 -5.49
CA PHE A 124 4.61 -8.07 -6.10
C PHE A 124 4.20 -6.88 -5.23
N TYR A 125 2.93 -6.82 -4.81
CA TYR A 125 2.48 -5.72 -3.96
C TYR A 125 3.06 -5.79 -2.53
N ALA A 126 3.38 -6.96 -1.99
CA ALA A 126 4.12 -7.05 -0.72
C ALA A 126 5.53 -6.45 -0.83
N MET A 127 6.24 -6.71 -1.93
CA MET A 127 7.53 -6.08 -2.25
C MET A 127 7.37 -4.57 -2.48
N ALA A 128 6.34 -4.14 -3.21
CA ALA A 128 6.03 -2.72 -3.39
C ALA A 128 5.77 -2.04 -2.03
N GLY A 129 5.05 -2.70 -1.12
CA GLY A 129 4.77 -2.21 0.23
C GLY A 129 6.03 -1.98 1.04
N LEU A 130 6.98 -2.92 0.95
CA LEU A 130 8.29 -2.78 1.56
C LEU A 130 9.06 -1.57 0.99
N VAL A 131 9.07 -1.42 -0.34
CA VAL A 131 9.77 -0.31 -1.00
C VAL A 131 9.14 1.04 -0.61
N VAL A 132 7.81 1.17 -0.65
CA VAL A 132 7.12 2.40 -0.26
C VAL A 132 7.35 2.73 1.23
N SER A 133 7.36 1.73 2.11
CA SER A 133 7.74 1.92 3.52
C SER A 133 9.16 2.46 3.69
N LEU A 134 10.12 1.97 2.89
CA LEU A 134 11.49 2.49 2.90
C LEU A 134 11.53 3.94 2.41
N VAL A 135 10.77 4.30 1.37
CA VAL A 135 10.67 5.69 0.91
C VAL A 135 10.09 6.60 1.98
N ALA A 136 9.02 6.15 2.64
CA ALA A 136 8.41 6.90 3.72
C ALA A 136 9.43 7.18 4.82
N LEU A 137 10.29 6.22 5.18
CA LEU A 137 11.38 6.40 6.15
C LEU A 137 12.43 7.43 5.75
N ILE A 138 12.72 7.58 4.44
CA ILE A 138 13.68 8.59 3.96
C ILE A 138 13.18 9.99 4.32
N HIS A 139 11.89 10.27 4.14
CA HIS A 139 11.29 11.55 4.52
C HIS A 139 11.36 11.85 6.03
N LEU A 140 11.48 10.82 6.86
CA LEU A 140 11.51 10.96 8.32
C LEU A 140 12.92 11.20 8.87
N ARG A 141 13.94 10.80 8.12
CA ARG A 141 15.34 10.93 8.54
C ARG A 141 16.13 12.00 7.79
N VAL A 142 15.72 12.36 6.57
CA VAL A 142 16.42 13.38 5.80
C VAL A 142 15.94 14.76 6.25
N ARG A 143 16.86 15.53 6.87
CA ARG A 143 16.57 16.85 7.44
C ARG A 143 16.24 17.91 6.38
N SER A 144 16.74 17.72 5.16
CA SER A 144 16.49 18.58 4.00
C SER A 144 15.29 18.10 3.18
N ARG A 145 14.26 18.94 3.05
CA ARG A 145 13.07 18.63 2.22
C ARG A 145 13.39 18.49 0.73
N ALA A 146 14.49 19.07 0.26
CA ALA A 146 14.91 18.98 -1.14
C ALA A 146 15.53 17.60 -1.43
N GLU A 147 16.42 17.13 -0.55
CA GLU A 147 17.02 15.81 -0.66
C GLU A 147 15.99 14.69 -0.50
N ALA A 148 15.05 14.83 0.44
CA ALA A 148 13.99 13.85 0.63
C ALA A 148 13.12 13.66 -0.63
N ARG A 149 12.83 14.75 -1.38
CA ARG A 149 12.12 14.69 -2.66
C ARG A 149 12.93 14.01 -3.76
N ILE A 150 14.25 14.24 -3.81
CA ILE A 150 15.13 13.60 -4.79
C ILE A 150 15.18 12.10 -4.56
N TYR A 151 15.35 11.66 -3.32
CA TYR A 151 15.33 10.24 -2.98
C TYR A 151 13.95 9.60 -3.21
N GLU A 152 12.87 10.32 -2.94
CA GLU A 152 11.51 9.87 -3.25
C GLU A 152 11.33 9.64 -4.76
N ALA A 153 11.72 10.62 -5.59
CA ALA A 153 11.69 10.49 -7.04
C ALA A 153 12.58 9.35 -7.56
N LEU A 154 13.76 9.17 -6.99
CA LEU A 154 14.69 8.09 -7.36
C LEU A 154 14.08 6.72 -7.07
N VAL A 155 13.47 6.54 -5.89
CA VAL A 155 12.84 5.26 -5.57
C VAL A 155 11.57 5.04 -6.38
N ILE A 156 10.77 6.08 -6.67
CA ILE A 156 9.65 5.97 -7.63
C ILE A 156 10.18 5.46 -8.98
N ALA A 157 11.23 6.08 -9.50
CA ALA A 157 11.82 5.71 -10.79
C ALA A 157 12.37 4.28 -10.80
N ILE A 158 13.08 3.86 -9.74
CA ILE A 158 13.60 2.49 -9.60
C ILE A 158 12.45 1.48 -9.48
N THR A 159 11.41 1.79 -8.71
CA THR A 159 10.25 0.90 -8.53
C THR A 159 9.46 0.76 -9.84
N ALA A 160 9.24 1.87 -10.55
CA ALA A 160 8.62 1.87 -11.87
C ALA A 160 9.48 1.11 -12.89
N GLY A 161 10.81 1.29 -12.88
CA GLY A 161 11.73 0.58 -13.74
C GLY A 161 11.76 -0.93 -13.49
N LEU A 162 11.88 -1.35 -12.22
CA LEU A 162 11.76 -2.75 -11.81
C LEU A 162 10.41 -3.33 -12.22
N PHE A 163 9.33 -2.56 -12.09
CA PHE A 163 8.01 -2.98 -12.51
C PHE A 163 7.93 -3.27 -14.02
N PHE A 164 8.37 -2.33 -14.87
CA PHE A 164 8.42 -2.57 -16.32
C PHE A 164 9.32 -3.75 -16.69
N TYR A 165 10.41 -3.95 -15.93
CA TYR A 165 11.30 -5.10 -16.12
C TYR A 165 10.62 -6.43 -15.80
N PHE A 166 9.89 -6.53 -14.69
CA PHE A 166 9.19 -7.78 -14.29
C PHE A 166 7.88 -8.05 -15.04
N MET A 167 7.32 -7.06 -15.73
CA MET A 167 6.13 -7.19 -16.57
C MET A 167 6.44 -7.66 -18.00
N LYS A 168 7.72 -7.76 -18.36
CA LYS A 168 8.19 -8.31 -19.64
C LYS A 168 8.27 -9.83 -19.57
#